data_AF-A0A7D5M397-F1
#
_entry.id   AF-A0A7D5M397-F1
#
_cell.length_a   1.000
_cell.length_b   1.000
_cell.length_c   1.000
_cell.angle_alpha   90.00
_cell.angle_beta   90.00
_cell.angle_gamma   90.00
#
_symmetry.space_group_name_H-M   'P 1'
#
loop_
_entity.id
_entity.type
_entity.pdbx_description
1 polymer ?
#
loop_
_entity_poly.entity_id
_entity_poly.type
_entity_poly.pdbx_seq_one_letter_code
_entity_poly.pdbx_strand_id
1 'polypeptide(L)'
;MKLIIFGLVFFGLFSIGMSGDDFVYAQFSNTNTLKVSFENNLLPSYEVPLVSGQTFTLSQNHSWVQDETSRFNLVSYTLDGETVKISRTARGDFTLSIPTDSSHSVVFSAVPQYALSVEGTNDYSFLPSSPTSDNWFDSGTSVSVNVQKTSEIEPNKVRQEITGWSLDKAEFWEIEDDGSTSFTTPPIVLNEYHQVDFFTEYQYKLNVISDSGETTGSGWYEQGVTVPIGIDAGGDGLVLNSLSEWEGADVTYDGNTAQVFIDGPVTVSAKVEKNYSLVIGMIVIPILIIGFVGFRKFKNRVPVVVEEKPVERIVEKVIERVDAPEKKYEDGYDKKLSEYLSEQIKLKIDEMHSSQIISDSKYSKISKQNE
;
A
#
# COMPACT_ATOMS: atom_id res chain seq x y z
N MET A 1 7.30 -48.50 -14.37
CA MET A 1 6.30 -48.94 -15.37
C MET A 1 4.99 -48.24 -15.07
N LYS A 2 4.78 -47.06 -15.66
CA LYS A 2 3.51 -46.32 -15.66
C LYS A 2 3.28 -45.87 -17.10
N LEU A 3 2.19 -46.38 -17.67
CA LEU A 3 1.74 -46.11 -19.03
C LEU A 3 1.06 -44.73 -18.99
N ILE A 4 1.70 -43.71 -19.57
CA ILE A 4 1.06 -42.39 -19.76
C ILE A 4 0.43 -42.38 -21.14
N ILE A 5 -0.88 -42.21 -21.15
CA ILE A 5 -1.75 -42.24 -22.32
C ILE A 5 -1.53 -40.94 -23.11
N PHE A 6 -0.99 -41.04 -24.32
CA PHE A 6 -1.01 -39.94 -25.29
C PHE A 6 -2.46 -39.68 -25.69
N GLY A 7 -2.98 -38.49 -25.36
CA GLY A 7 -4.25 -38.00 -25.84
C GLY A 7 -4.17 -37.67 -27.33
N LEU A 8 -4.21 -38.70 -28.16
CA LEU A 8 -4.39 -38.59 -29.60
C LEU A 8 -5.90 -38.45 -29.84
N VAL A 9 -6.37 -37.21 -29.99
CA VAL A 9 -7.78 -36.96 -30.33
C VAL A 9 -7.97 -37.32 -31.80
N PHE A 10 -8.37 -38.56 -32.06
CA PHE A 10 -9.00 -38.96 -33.31
C PHE A 10 -10.36 -38.25 -33.39
N PHE A 11 -10.50 -37.27 -34.28
CA PHE A 11 -11.82 -36.75 -34.65
C PHE A 11 -12.41 -37.55 -35.81
N GLY A 12 -13.65 -37.98 -35.62
CA GLY A 12 -14.39 -38.86 -36.51
C GLY A 12 -14.78 -38.20 -37.82
N LEU A 13 -14.80 -39.03 -38.86
CA LEU A 13 -15.41 -38.74 -40.16
C LEU A 13 -16.92 -38.53 -39.97
N PHE A 14 -17.42 -37.31 -40.16
CA PHE A 14 -18.84 -37.08 -40.41
C PHE A 14 -19.11 -37.29 -41.90
N SER A 15 -19.54 -38.50 -42.27
CA SER A 15 -20.11 -38.79 -43.58
C SER A 15 -21.61 -38.51 -43.54
N ILE A 16 -22.08 -37.44 -44.19
CA ILE A 16 -23.51 -37.25 -44.44
C ILE A 16 -23.92 -38.26 -45.51
N GLY A 17 -24.89 -39.11 -45.16
CA GLY A 17 -25.36 -40.20 -46.00
C GLY A 17 -26.07 -39.73 -47.27
N MET A 18 -25.71 -40.32 -48.41
CA MET A 18 -26.59 -40.47 -49.55
C MET A 18 -26.78 -41.97 -49.82
N SER A 19 -28.03 -42.40 -49.69
CA SER A 19 -28.52 -43.72 -50.08
C SER A 19 -28.65 -43.82 -51.59
N GLY A 20 -28.17 -44.90 -52.18
CA GLY A 20 -28.45 -45.26 -53.56
C GLY A 20 -27.46 -46.27 -54.10
N ASP A 21 -27.93 -47.51 -54.26
CA ASP A 21 -27.23 -48.61 -54.92
C ASP A 21 -26.80 -48.23 -56.34
N ASP A 22 -25.50 -48.08 -56.56
CA ASP A 22 -24.74 -48.66 -57.67
C ASP A 22 -23.28 -48.18 -57.54
N PHE A 23 -22.40 -48.81 -58.32
CA PHE A 23 -21.02 -48.43 -58.64
C PHE A 23 -19.89 -49.25 -57.98
N VAL A 24 -19.51 -50.29 -58.74
CA VAL A 24 -18.18 -50.44 -59.34
C VAL A 24 -17.00 -50.38 -58.35
N TYR A 25 -16.32 -51.53 -58.20
CA TYR A 25 -14.91 -51.60 -57.80
C TYR A 25 -14.06 -50.82 -58.82
N ALA A 26 -14.03 -49.51 -58.70
CA ALA A 26 -12.99 -48.71 -59.30
C ALA A 26 -11.75 -48.91 -58.42
N GLN A 27 -10.72 -49.56 -58.98
CA GLN A 27 -9.35 -49.35 -58.51
C GLN A 27 -9.07 -47.85 -58.57
N PHE A 28 -9.29 -47.13 -57.48
CA PHE A 28 -8.80 -45.76 -57.29
C PHE A 28 -7.28 -45.83 -57.15
N SER A 29 -6.59 -45.95 -58.28
CA SER A 29 -5.13 -46.08 -58.34
C SER A 29 -4.38 -44.76 -58.15
N ASN A 30 -5.05 -43.65 -57.85
CA ASN A 30 -4.42 -42.35 -57.58
C ASN A 30 -5.25 -41.52 -56.59
N THR A 31 -5.40 -41.98 -55.34
CA THR A 31 -5.87 -41.09 -54.27
C THR A 31 -4.74 -40.16 -53.87
N ASN A 32 -4.93 -38.85 -53.98
CA ASN A 32 -4.01 -37.88 -53.41
C ASN A 32 -3.82 -38.16 -51.92
N THR A 33 -2.63 -37.90 -51.39
CA THR A 33 -2.32 -38.15 -49.98
C THR A 33 -1.74 -36.90 -49.34
N LEU A 34 -2.11 -36.66 -48.08
CA LEU A 34 -1.44 -35.71 -47.21
C LEU A 34 -0.52 -36.49 -46.28
N LYS A 35 0.79 -36.23 -46.37
CA LYS A 35 1.79 -36.76 -45.45
C LYS A 35 2.07 -35.73 -44.37
N VAL A 36 1.78 -36.07 -43.12
CA VAL A 36 2.07 -35.23 -41.95
C VAL A 36 3.22 -35.84 -41.17
N SER A 37 4.24 -35.03 -40.90
CA SER A 37 5.40 -35.43 -40.11
C SER A 37 5.86 -34.29 -39.21
N PHE A 38 6.78 -34.60 -38.32
CA PHE A 38 7.33 -33.66 -37.36
C PHE A 38 8.85 -33.69 -37.47
N GLU A 39 9.47 -32.52 -37.52
CA GLU A 39 10.93 -32.39 -37.51
C GLU A 39 11.50 -33.17 -36.32
N ASN A 40 12.68 -33.78 -36.47
CA ASN A 40 13.30 -34.62 -35.42
C ASN A 40 12.44 -35.77 -34.87
N ASN A 41 11.36 -36.16 -35.57
CA ASN A 41 10.41 -37.18 -35.14
C ASN A 41 9.80 -36.90 -33.75
N LEU A 42 9.49 -35.63 -33.45
CA LEU A 42 8.87 -35.24 -32.18
C LEU A 42 7.54 -35.96 -31.90
N LEU A 43 6.80 -36.30 -32.96
CA LEU A 43 5.60 -37.13 -32.93
C LEU A 43 5.62 -38.11 -34.11
N PRO A 44 4.88 -39.23 -34.03
CA PRO A 44 4.75 -40.17 -35.15
C PRO A 44 4.16 -39.50 -36.39
N SER A 45 4.76 -39.77 -37.56
CA SER A 45 4.20 -39.35 -38.85
C SER A 45 2.97 -40.18 -39.22
N TYR A 46 2.06 -39.59 -39.99
CA TYR A 46 0.89 -40.28 -40.53
C TYR A 46 0.53 -39.79 -41.92
N GLU A 47 -0.26 -40.58 -42.64
CA GLU A 47 -0.76 -40.24 -43.97
C GLU A 47 -2.29 -40.26 -43.97
N VAL A 48 -2.89 -39.29 -44.66
CA VAL A 48 -4.33 -39.15 -44.79
C VAL A 48 -4.69 -39.17 -46.28
N PRO A 49 -5.59 -40.06 -46.74
CA PRO A 49 -6.09 -39.98 -48.11
C PRO A 49 -6.96 -38.74 -48.29
N LEU A 50 -6.71 -37.99 -49.36
CA LEU A 50 -7.45 -36.77 -49.70
C LEU A 50 -8.56 -37.11 -50.71
N VAL A 51 -9.79 -36.73 -50.36
CA VAL A 51 -10.94 -36.87 -51.25
C VAL A 51 -11.04 -35.63 -52.13
N SER A 52 -10.91 -35.82 -53.45
CA SER A 52 -10.91 -34.74 -54.44
C SER A 52 -12.15 -33.85 -54.37
N GLY A 53 -11.95 -32.55 -54.58
CA GLY A 53 -13.02 -31.55 -54.71
C GLY A 53 -13.45 -30.88 -53.41
N GLN A 54 -12.70 -31.08 -52.32
CA GLN A 54 -12.93 -30.44 -51.01
C GLN A 54 -11.66 -29.75 -50.49
N THR A 55 -11.74 -29.16 -49.30
CA THR A 55 -10.56 -28.73 -48.53
C THR A 55 -10.44 -29.61 -47.29
N PHE A 56 -9.22 -30.06 -46.99
CA PHE A 56 -8.94 -30.79 -45.76
C PHE A 56 -8.44 -29.80 -44.70
N THR A 57 -9.02 -29.82 -43.50
CA THR A 57 -8.52 -28.98 -42.39
C THR A 57 -7.63 -29.82 -41.49
N LEU A 58 -6.33 -29.58 -41.57
CA LEU A 58 -5.34 -30.14 -40.67
C LEU A 58 -5.36 -29.34 -39.36
N SER A 59 -5.41 -30.02 -38.22
CA SER A 59 -5.37 -29.41 -36.89
C SER A 59 -4.19 -29.96 -36.09
N GLN A 60 -3.48 -29.08 -35.39
CA GLN A 60 -2.34 -29.42 -34.53
C GLN A 60 -2.32 -28.50 -33.31
N ASN A 61 -2.20 -29.05 -32.10
CA ASN A 61 -2.06 -28.25 -30.90
C ASN A 61 -0.82 -27.34 -30.98
N HIS A 62 -0.96 -26.10 -30.54
CA HIS A 62 0.16 -25.17 -30.43
C HIS A 62 1.22 -25.64 -29.42
N SER A 63 0.80 -26.29 -28.34
CA SER A 63 1.71 -26.90 -27.36
C SER A 63 1.29 -28.34 -27.04
N TRP A 64 2.27 -29.20 -26.78
CA TRP A 64 2.03 -30.54 -26.26
C TRP A 64 3.10 -30.96 -25.27
N VAL A 65 2.69 -31.78 -24.30
CA VAL A 65 3.56 -32.25 -23.21
C VAL A 65 4.66 -33.15 -23.77
N GLN A 66 5.90 -32.90 -23.35
CA GLN A 66 7.04 -33.78 -23.61
C GLN A 66 7.27 -34.70 -22.40
N ASP A 67 7.31 -34.12 -21.20
CA ASP A 67 7.38 -34.82 -19.92
C ASP A 67 6.72 -34.00 -18.79
N GLU A 68 6.91 -34.38 -17.52
CA GLU A 68 6.29 -33.70 -16.37
C GLU A 68 6.72 -32.23 -16.21
N THR A 69 7.85 -31.84 -16.80
CA THR A 69 8.53 -30.54 -16.61
C THR A 69 8.77 -29.77 -17.91
N SER A 70 8.54 -30.40 -19.07
CA SER A 70 8.82 -29.84 -20.38
C SER A 70 7.66 -30.02 -21.36
N ARG A 71 7.60 -29.11 -22.34
CA ARG A 71 6.63 -29.17 -23.45
C ARG A 71 7.29 -28.81 -24.76
N PHE A 72 6.69 -29.21 -25.87
CA PHE A 72 6.99 -28.60 -27.16
C PHE A 72 5.99 -27.48 -27.44
N ASN A 73 6.46 -26.41 -28.09
CA ASN A 73 5.59 -25.40 -28.68
C ASN A 73 5.90 -25.26 -30.17
N LEU A 74 4.85 -25.16 -30.99
CA LEU A 74 4.90 -25.10 -32.43
C LEU A 74 5.47 -23.76 -32.93
N VAL A 75 6.50 -23.77 -33.78
CA VAL A 75 7.16 -22.55 -34.31
C VAL A 75 6.82 -22.29 -35.78
N SER A 76 6.68 -23.35 -36.56
CA SER A 76 6.48 -23.25 -38.01
C SER A 76 5.95 -24.57 -38.58
N TYR A 77 5.47 -24.51 -39.81
CA TYR A 77 5.26 -25.68 -40.64
C TYR A 77 5.95 -25.48 -41.99
N THR A 78 6.29 -26.58 -42.66
CA THR A 78 6.73 -26.60 -44.05
C THR A 78 5.68 -27.31 -44.87
N LEU A 79 5.05 -26.62 -45.81
CA LEU A 79 4.09 -27.19 -46.76
C LEU A 79 4.76 -27.26 -48.14
N ASP A 80 4.92 -28.48 -48.65
CA ASP A 80 5.52 -28.76 -49.98
C ASP A 80 6.87 -28.07 -50.22
N GLY A 81 7.65 -27.91 -49.16
CA GLY A 81 8.98 -27.28 -49.18
C GLY A 81 9.00 -25.79 -48.82
N GLU A 82 7.85 -25.14 -48.69
CA GLU A 82 7.76 -23.74 -48.24
C GLU A 82 7.53 -23.66 -46.72
N THR A 83 8.44 -23.01 -46.00
CA THR A 83 8.33 -22.84 -44.55
C THR A 83 7.58 -21.57 -44.19
N VAL A 84 6.54 -21.72 -43.36
CA VAL A 84 5.72 -20.64 -42.83
C VAL A 84 5.84 -20.60 -41.31
N LYS A 85 6.20 -19.43 -40.77
CA LYS A 85 6.26 -19.20 -39.32
C LYS A 85 4.86 -19.06 -38.74
N ILE A 86 4.69 -19.59 -37.53
CA ILE A 86 3.43 -19.53 -36.79
C ILE A 86 3.61 -18.61 -35.59
N SER A 87 2.59 -17.79 -35.30
CA SER A 87 2.54 -17.01 -34.07
C SER A 87 2.47 -17.93 -32.85
N ARG A 88 3.35 -17.69 -31.88
CA ARG A 88 3.49 -18.52 -30.68
C ARG A 88 2.31 -18.30 -29.75
N THR A 89 1.68 -19.38 -29.29
CA THR A 89 0.61 -19.34 -28.29
C THR A 89 0.76 -20.53 -27.35
N ALA A 90 0.37 -20.35 -26.08
CA ALA A 90 0.49 -21.40 -25.07
C ALA A 90 -0.46 -22.58 -25.32
N ARG A 91 -1.64 -22.32 -25.88
CA ARG A 91 -2.78 -23.25 -25.93
C ARG A 91 -3.58 -23.06 -27.22
N GLY A 92 -4.46 -24.03 -27.47
CA GLY A 92 -5.35 -24.04 -28.64
C GLY A 92 -4.72 -24.76 -29.83
N ASP A 93 -5.49 -24.79 -30.90
CA ASP A 93 -5.18 -25.57 -32.09
C ASP A 93 -4.81 -24.64 -33.25
N PHE A 94 -3.65 -24.89 -33.83
CA PHE A 94 -3.29 -24.38 -35.14
C PHE A 94 -4.07 -25.16 -36.21
N THR A 95 -4.73 -24.45 -37.12
CA THR A 95 -5.44 -25.06 -38.24
C THR A 95 -4.84 -24.62 -39.58
N LEU A 96 -4.76 -25.56 -40.52
CA LEU A 96 -4.25 -25.35 -41.87
C LEU A 96 -5.19 -25.98 -42.88
N SER A 97 -5.70 -25.17 -43.82
CA SER A 97 -6.52 -25.65 -44.93
C SER A 97 -5.63 -26.14 -46.06
N ILE A 98 -5.79 -27.42 -46.43
CA ILE A 98 -5.03 -28.12 -47.45
C ILE A 98 -5.96 -28.39 -48.67
N PRO A 99 -5.61 -27.93 -49.87
CA PRO A 99 -6.27 -28.34 -51.10
C PRO A 99 -6.24 -29.86 -51.30
N THR A 100 -7.27 -30.43 -51.93
CA THR A 100 -7.35 -31.89 -52.16
C THR A 100 -7.07 -32.29 -53.62
N ASP A 101 -6.68 -31.32 -54.44
CA ASP A 101 -6.41 -31.46 -55.87
C ASP A 101 -5.06 -32.15 -56.16
N SER A 102 -4.12 -32.11 -55.21
CA SER A 102 -2.83 -32.81 -55.31
C SER A 102 -2.41 -33.46 -53.99
N SER A 103 -1.33 -34.24 -54.03
CA SER A 103 -0.71 -34.78 -52.81
C SER A 103 0.19 -33.73 -52.17
N HIS A 104 0.16 -33.65 -50.84
CA HIS A 104 0.84 -32.64 -50.07
C HIS A 104 1.72 -33.27 -48.98
N SER A 105 2.79 -32.56 -48.59
CA SER A 105 3.60 -32.90 -47.43
C SER A 105 3.66 -31.72 -46.47
N VAL A 106 3.26 -31.97 -45.23
CA VAL A 106 3.39 -31.03 -44.12
C VAL A 106 4.40 -31.56 -43.11
N VAL A 107 5.40 -30.74 -42.79
CA VAL A 107 6.36 -30.99 -41.72
C VAL A 107 6.19 -29.92 -40.65
N PHE A 108 5.74 -30.29 -39.45
CA PHE A 108 5.67 -29.37 -38.32
C PHE A 108 7.03 -29.26 -37.62
N SER A 109 7.41 -28.05 -37.25
CA SER A 109 8.60 -27.77 -36.44
C SER A 109 8.19 -27.16 -35.10
N ALA A 110 8.81 -27.63 -34.03
CA ALA A 110 8.55 -27.19 -32.68
C ALA A 110 9.84 -27.16 -31.86
N VAL A 111 9.82 -26.35 -30.81
CA VAL A 111 10.96 -26.11 -29.92
C VAL A 111 10.58 -26.59 -28.51
N PRO A 112 11.46 -27.33 -27.80
CA PRO A 112 11.24 -27.65 -26.39
C PRO A 112 11.19 -26.37 -25.56
N GLN A 113 10.31 -26.34 -24.58
CA GLN A 113 10.16 -25.25 -23.63
C GLN A 113 10.16 -25.77 -22.20
N TYR A 114 10.69 -24.95 -21.31
CA TYR A 114 10.73 -25.19 -19.88
C TYR A 114 10.11 -24.02 -19.11
N ALA A 115 9.45 -24.32 -18.00
CA ALA A 115 8.85 -23.28 -17.17
C ALA A 115 9.88 -22.67 -16.21
N LEU A 116 9.76 -21.36 -16.00
CA LEU A 116 10.45 -20.65 -14.92
C LEU A 116 9.39 -20.20 -13.90
N SER A 117 9.41 -20.80 -12.71
CA SER A 117 8.51 -20.43 -11.62
C SER A 117 9.13 -19.36 -10.75
N VAL A 118 8.30 -18.46 -10.19
CA VAL A 118 8.72 -17.43 -9.24
C VAL A 118 7.85 -17.52 -8.00
N GLU A 119 8.48 -17.59 -6.82
CA GLU A 119 7.82 -17.49 -5.52
C GLU A 119 8.40 -16.32 -4.69
N GLY A 120 7.72 -15.98 -3.60
CA GLY A 120 8.10 -14.89 -2.68
C GLY A 120 7.57 -13.51 -3.06
N THR A 121 7.33 -13.26 -4.35
CA THR A 121 6.70 -12.03 -4.83
C THR A 121 5.74 -12.31 -6.00
N ASN A 122 4.68 -11.49 -6.10
CA ASN A 122 3.76 -11.47 -7.24
C ASN A 122 4.06 -10.33 -8.23
N ASP A 123 4.96 -9.41 -7.86
CA ASP A 123 5.34 -8.26 -8.68
C ASP A 123 6.70 -8.53 -9.33
N TYR A 124 6.66 -9.21 -10.47
CA TYR A 124 7.84 -9.60 -11.22
C TYR A 124 7.59 -9.55 -12.73
N SER A 125 8.69 -9.51 -13.48
CA SER A 125 8.70 -9.57 -14.94
C SER A 125 9.90 -10.37 -15.43
N PHE A 126 9.77 -10.99 -16.60
CA PHE A 126 10.86 -11.74 -17.23
C PHE A 126 11.53 -10.94 -18.34
N LEU A 127 12.85 -11.05 -18.41
CA LEU A 127 13.70 -10.46 -19.43
C LEU A 127 14.50 -11.57 -20.13
N PRO A 128 14.18 -11.93 -21.40
CA PRO A 128 13.03 -11.46 -22.18
C PRO A 128 11.71 -12.04 -21.66
N SER A 129 10.57 -11.51 -22.13
CA SER A 129 9.26 -12.09 -21.83
C SER A 129 9.06 -13.44 -22.52
N SER A 130 8.23 -14.30 -21.91
CA SER A 130 7.87 -15.62 -22.45
C SER A 130 7.28 -15.49 -23.86
N PRO A 131 7.77 -16.25 -24.87
CA PRO A 131 7.25 -16.20 -26.24
C PRO A 131 5.78 -16.57 -26.36
N THR A 132 5.25 -17.32 -25.39
CA THR A 132 3.86 -17.78 -25.30
C THR A 132 3.03 -17.08 -24.21
N SER A 133 3.60 -16.06 -23.56
CA SER A 133 2.96 -15.28 -22.49
C SER A 133 2.42 -16.11 -21.31
N ASP A 134 3.11 -17.20 -20.94
CA ASP A 134 2.68 -18.10 -19.87
C ASP A 134 3.85 -18.68 -19.05
N ASN A 135 4.99 -17.97 -19.03
CA ASN A 135 6.20 -18.28 -18.25
C ASN A 135 6.95 -19.54 -18.72
N TRP A 136 6.74 -19.96 -19.96
CA TRP A 136 7.48 -21.03 -20.62
C TRP A 136 8.44 -20.46 -21.65
N PHE A 137 9.69 -20.89 -21.60
CA PHE A 137 10.76 -20.34 -22.42
C PHE A 137 11.39 -21.43 -23.27
N ASP A 138 11.82 -21.06 -24.47
CA ASP A 138 12.47 -21.97 -25.41
C ASP A 138 13.80 -22.48 -24.83
N SER A 139 14.11 -23.76 -25.07
CA SER A 139 15.34 -24.40 -24.59
C SER A 139 16.59 -23.60 -24.96
N GLY A 140 17.48 -23.41 -23.99
CA GLY A 140 18.73 -22.66 -24.14
C GLY A 140 18.58 -21.14 -24.01
N THR A 141 17.36 -20.62 -23.82
CA THR A 141 17.13 -19.18 -23.60
C THR A 141 17.71 -18.77 -22.24
N SER A 142 18.43 -17.65 -22.21
CA SER A 142 18.84 -17.01 -20.95
C SER A 142 17.77 -16.00 -20.52
N VAL A 143 17.18 -16.20 -19.34
CA VAL A 143 16.09 -15.39 -18.80
C VAL A 143 16.51 -14.81 -17.45
N SER A 144 16.26 -13.52 -17.23
CA SER A 144 16.42 -12.88 -15.93
C SER A 144 15.05 -12.52 -15.35
N VAL A 145 14.91 -12.57 -14.03
CA VAL A 145 13.71 -12.12 -13.31
C VAL A 145 13.97 -10.74 -12.74
N ASN A 146 13.13 -9.78 -13.10
CA ASN A 146 13.17 -8.42 -12.60
C ASN A 146 12.02 -8.19 -11.60
N VAL A 147 12.35 -7.70 -10.42
CA VAL A 147 11.43 -7.46 -9.30
C VAL A 147 11.62 -6.06 -8.74
N GLN A 148 10.57 -5.47 -8.18
CA GLN A 148 10.72 -4.30 -7.31
C GLN A 148 11.26 -4.76 -5.95
N LYS A 149 12.28 -4.08 -5.41
CA LYS A 149 12.84 -4.43 -4.10
C LYS A 149 11.84 -4.14 -2.97
N THR A 150 10.93 -3.19 -3.17
CA THR A 150 9.92 -2.83 -2.18
C THR A 150 8.54 -2.74 -2.81
N SER A 151 7.54 -3.34 -2.14
CA SER A 151 6.14 -3.27 -2.56
C SER A 151 5.25 -3.01 -1.34
N GLU A 152 4.35 -2.03 -1.44
CA GLU A 152 3.34 -1.80 -0.38
C GLU A 152 2.23 -2.85 -0.49
N ILE A 153 2.04 -3.62 0.58
CA ILE A 153 0.94 -4.60 0.70
C ILE A 153 -0.32 -3.87 1.16
N GLU A 154 -0.16 -3.05 2.20
CA GLU A 154 -1.20 -2.15 2.68
C GLU A 154 -0.67 -0.72 2.60
N PRO A 155 -1.33 0.15 1.81
CA PRO A 155 -0.87 1.51 1.61
C PRO A 155 -0.60 2.24 2.92
N ASN A 156 0.61 2.78 3.06
CA ASN A 156 1.07 3.50 4.27
C ASN A 156 0.99 2.71 5.59
N LYS A 157 0.96 1.36 5.55
CA LYS A 157 0.91 0.53 6.77
C LYS A 157 1.92 -0.60 6.74
N VAL A 158 1.89 -1.40 5.67
CA VAL A 158 2.70 -2.62 5.55
C VAL A 158 3.34 -2.62 4.18
N ARG A 159 4.66 -2.78 4.16
CA ARG A 159 5.40 -3.03 2.94
C ARG A 159 6.26 -4.27 3.09
N GLN A 160 6.56 -4.89 1.97
CA GLN A 160 7.45 -6.02 1.86
C GLN A 160 8.74 -5.54 1.19
N GLU A 161 9.87 -5.99 1.70
CA GLU A 161 11.17 -5.76 1.11
C GLU A 161 11.79 -7.10 0.72
N ILE A 162 12.36 -7.18 -0.48
CA ILE A 162 13.08 -8.35 -0.97
C ILE A 162 14.53 -8.25 -0.49
N THR A 163 14.95 -9.19 0.35
CA THR A 163 16.27 -9.21 0.99
C THR A 163 17.23 -10.20 0.33
N GLY A 164 16.72 -11.16 -0.42
CA GLY A 164 17.53 -12.15 -1.10
C GLY A 164 16.75 -12.99 -2.10
N TRP A 165 17.45 -13.92 -2.75
CA TRP A 165 16.85 -14.87 -3.68
C TRP A 165 17.61 -16.20 -3.69
N SER A 166 16.97 -17.25 -4.19
CA SER A 166 17.62 -18.53 -4.50
C SER A 166 17.13 -19.08 -5.83
N LEU A 167 17.93 -19.96 -6.42
CA LEU A 167 17.59 -20.73 -7.60
C LEU A 167 17.49 -22.20 -7.20
N ASP A 168 16.37 -22.83 -7.53
CA ASP A 168 16.06 -24.25 -7.28
C ASP A 168 16.27 -24.68 -5.83
N LYS A 169 15.98 -23.77 -4.89
CA LYS A 169 16.13 -23.98 -3.43
C LYS A 169 17.56 -24.38 -3.04
N ALA A 170 18.55 -23.97 -3.82
CA ALA A 170 19.95 -24.27 -3.58
C ALA A 170 20.53 -23.31 -2.52
N GLU A 171 21.22 -22.26 -2.96
CA GLU A 171 21.87 -21.28 -2.09
C GLU A 171 21.05 -19.99 -1.99
N PHE A 172 21.05 -19.39 -0.80
CA PHE A 172 20.53 -18.05 -0.57
C PHE A 172 21.59 -17.02 -0.96
N TRP A 173 21.22 -16.09 -1.84
CA TRP A 173 22.03 -14.92 -2.16
C TRP A 173 21.34 -13.66 -1.65
N GLU A 174 22.05 -12.94 -0.79
CA GLU A 174 21.63 -11.63 -0.30
C GLU A 174 21.61 -10.62 -1.45
N ILE A 175 20.59 -9.75 -1.46
CA ILE A 175 20.51 -8.63 -2.40
C ILE A 175 21.06 -7.40 -1.69
N GLU A 176 22.19 -6.91 -2.16
CA GLU A 176 22.81 -5.71 -1.59
C GLU A 176 21.91 -4.47 -1.80
N ASP A 177 21.94 -3.57 -0.82
CA ASP A 177 21.40 -2.23 -0.96
C ASP A 177 22.40 -1.37 -1.77
N ASP A 178 22.13 -1.25 -3.06
CA ASP A 178 22.83 -0.39 -4.01
C ASP A 178 22.08 0.94 -4.26
N GLY A 179 21.04 1.23 -3.46
CA GLY A 179 20.16 2.38 -3.66
C GLY A 179 19.20 2.28 -4.85
N SER A 180 19.17 1.14 -5.56
CA SER A 180 18.20 0.89 -6.63
C SER A 180 16.85 0.46 -6.06
N THR A 181 15.77 0.72 -6.81
CA THR A 181 14.40 0.31 -6.41
C THR A 181 14.02 -1.08 -6.91
N SER A 182 14.87 -1.72 -7.72
CA SER A 182 14.57 -2.97 -8.40
C SER A 182 15.79 -3.87 -8.44
N PHE A 183 15.58 -5.18 -8.43
CA PHE A 183 16.63 -6.17 -8.58
C PHE A 183 16.36 -7.02 -9.83
N THR A 184 17.42 -7.34 -10.57
CA THR A 184 17.37 -8.28 -11.69
C THR A 184 18.33 -9.43 -11.41
N THR A 185 17.83 -10.67 -11.45
CA THR A 185 18.67 -11.86 -11.25
C THR A 185 19.76 -11.95 -12.33
N PRO A 186 20.88 -12.63 -12.06
CA PRO A 186 21.75 -13.12 -13.14
C PRO A 186 20.94 -13.95 -14.16
N PRO A 187 21.39 -14.02 -15.43
CA PRO A 187 20.69 -14.81 -16.45
C PRO A 187 20.66 -16.31 -16.10
N ILE A 188 19.46 -16.88 -16.12
CA ILE A 188 19.19 -18.30 -15.88
C ILE A 188 18.98 -18.97 -17.24
N VAL A 189 19.71 -20.05 -17.53
CA VAL A 189 19.61 -20.75 -18.82
C VAL A 189 18.54 -21.84 -18.74
N LEU A 190 17.49 -21.74 -19.55
CA LEU A 190 16.34 -22.64 -19.49
C LEU A 190 16.59 -23.89 -20.33
N ASN A 191 17.23 -24.90 -19.73
CA ASN A 191 17.35 -26.25 -20.30
C ASN A 191 16.57 -27.31 -19.52
N GLU A 192 15.99 -26.90 -18.39
CA GLU A 192 15.12 -27.68 -17.53
C GLU A 192 14.20 -26.72 -16.78
N TYR A 193 13.28 -27.29 -15.99
CA TYR A 193 12.46 -26.51 -15.08
C TYR A 193 13.33 -25.83 -14.02
N HIS A 194 13.07 -24.54 -13.77
CA HIS A 194 13.71 -23.78 -12.70
C HIS A 194 12.67 -23.06 -11.83
N GLN A 195 13.02 -22.89 -10.55
CA GLN A 195 12.26 -22.12 -9.57
C GLN A 195 13.14 -21.03 -8.96
N VAL A 196 12.70 -19.77 -9.05
CA VAL A 196 13.32 -18.64 -8.37
C VAL A 196 12.49 -18.30 -7.14
N ASP A 197 13.11 -18.38 -5.97
CA ASP A 197 12.46 -18.05 -4.70
C ASP A 197 13.03 -16.74 -4.17
N PHE A 198 12.20 -15.70 -4.06
CA PHE A 198 12.59 -14.44 -3.42
C PHE A 198 12.30 -14.49 -1.92
N PHE A 199 13.27 -14.06 -1.13
CA PHE A 199 13.15 -13.94 0.32
C PHE A 199 12.77 -12.52 0.65
N THR A 200 11.84 -12.40 1.61
CA THR A 200 11.25 -11.10 1.90
C THR A 200 11.05 -10.89 3.37
N GLU A 201 11.17 -9.63 3.80
CA GLU A 201 10.90 -9.19 5.15
C GLU A 201 9.78 -8.16 5.17
N TYR A 202 9.02 -8.16 6.26
CA TYR A 202 7.94 -7.20 6.46
C TYR A 202 8.47 -5.98 7.19
N GLN A 203 8.06 -4.81 6.68
CA GLN A 203 8.27 -3.54 7.34
C GLN A 203 6.95 -2.86 7.61
N TYR A 204 6.86 -2.24 8.78
CA TYR A 204 5.67 -1.57 9.28
C TYR A 204 5.88 -0.07 9.34
N LYS A 205 4.81 0.67 9.02
CA LYS A 205 4.82 2.12 9.13
C LYS A 205 4.63 2.54 10.58
N LEU A 206 5.59 3.29 11.10
CA LEU A 206 5.44 4.09 12.31
C LEU A 206 5.09 5.52 11.91
N ASN A 207 3.96 6.01 12.41
CA ASN A 207 3.52 7.38 12.22
C ASN A 207 3.47 8.11 13.58
N VAL A 208 4.36 9.07 13.77
CA VAL A 208 4.42 9.91 14.98
C VAL A 208 3.79 11.26 14.67
N ILE A 209 2.68 11.57 15.32
CA ILE A 209 1.89 12.79 15.09
C ILE A 209 1.83 13.64 16.37
N SER A 210 1.59 14.93 16.21
CA SER A 210 1.29 15.83 17.33
C SER A 210 0.38 16.97 16.86
N ASP A 211 -0.41 17.52 17.77
CA ASP A 211 -1.24 18.70 17.53
C ASP A 211 -0.44 20.01 17.54
N SER A 212 0.72 20.01 18.21
CA SER A 212 1.66 21.14 18.22
C SER A 212 3.10 20.68 18.46
N GLY A 213 4.06 21.36 17.82
CA GLY A 213 5.46 20.94 17.83
C GLY A 213 5.85 20.03 16.67
N GLU A 214 7.13 19.66 16.59
CA GLU A 214 7.68 18.81 15.54
C GLU A 214 8.03 17.41 16.08
N THR A 215 7.50 16.37 15.42
CA THR A 215 7.75 14.97 15.79
C THR A 215 8.93 14.37 15.01
N THR A 216 9.60 13.41 15.63
CA THR A 216 10.70 12.64 15.01
C THR A 216 10.46 11.13 15.18
N GLY A 217 11.03 10.33 14.28
CA GLY A 217 10.93 8.87 14.30
C GLY A 217 9.81 8.26 13.45
N SER A 218 9.07 9.06 12.68
CA SER A 218 8.14 8.53 11.67
C SER A 218 8.93 7.87 10.53
N GLY A 219 8.52 6.68 10.08
CA GLY A 219 9.29 5.92 9.12
C GLY A 219 8.74 4.54 8.83
N TRP A 220 9.50 3.78 8.03
CA TRP A 220 9.29 2.36 7.80
C TRP A 220 10.36 1.60 8.58
N TYR A 221 9.96 0.56 9.30
CA TYR A 221 10.84 -0.17 10.20
C TYR A 221 10.58 -1.66 10.10
N GLU A 222 11.63 -2.46 10.23
CA GLU A 222 11.54 -3.92 10.31
C GLU A 222 10.74 -4.36 11.54
N GLN A 223 10.14 -5.55 11.45
CA GLN A 223 9.50 -6.16 12.60
C GLN A 223 10.53 -6.49 13.70
N GLY A 224 10.19 -6.19 14.96
CA GLY A 224 10.99 -6.52 16.13
C GLY A 224 12.00 -5.44 16.52
N VAL A 225 12.07 -4.31 15.81
CA VAL A 225 12.96 -3.20 16.18
C VAL A 225 12.30 -2.26 17.18
N THR A 226 13.10 -1.66 18.06
CA THR A 226 12.65 -0.58 18.95
C THR A 226 13.13 0.76 18.42
N VAL A 227 12.19 1.66 18.12
CA VAL A 227 12.47 2.96 17.53
C VAL A 227 12.37 4.06 18.59
N PRO A 228 13.41 4.92 18.75
CA PRO A 228 13.28 6.12 19.55
C PRO A 228 12.49 7.18 18.80
N ILE A 229 11.45 7.70 19.44
CA ILE A 229 10.62 8.81 18.95
C ILE A 229 10.78 10.03 19.87
N GLY A 230 10.51 11.21 19.33
CA GLY A 230 10.63 12.45 20.10
C GLY A 230 9.70 13.54 19.62
N ILE A 231 9.45 14.49 20.51
CA ILE A 231 8.68 15.71 20.25
C ILE A 231 9.48 16.94 20.68
N ASP A 232 9.64 17.89 19.77
CA ASP A 232 9.98 19.25 20.11
C ASP A 232 8.69 20.08 20.19
N ALA A 233 8.19 20.25 21.42
CA ALA A 233 6.93 20.96 21.68
C ALA A 233 6.99 22.45 21.31
N GLY A 234 8.20 23.02 21.16
CA GLY A 234 8.41 24.43 20.89
C GLY A 234 7.84 25.38 21.95
N GLY A 235 7.73 26.66 21.60
CA GLY A 235 7.06 27.67 22.42
C GLY A 235 6.59 28.84 21.57
N ASP A 236 5.44 29.42 21.91
CA ASP A 236 4.89 30.60 21.24
C ASP A 236 5.09 31.83 22.14
N GLY A 237 6.25 32.48 21.99
CA GLY A 237 6.62 33.65 22.76
C GLY A 237 6.73 33.38 24.26
N LEU A 238 5.73 33.83 25.03
CA LEU A 238 5.67 33.66 26.49
C LEU A 238 4.89 32.41 26.94
N VAL A 239 4.24 31.71 26.00
CA VAL A 239 3.54 30.45 26.28
C VAL A 239 4.48 29.32 25.92
N LEU A 240 4.91 28.57 26.93
CA LEU A 240 5.74 27.39 26.73
C LEU A 240 4.82 26.20 26.45
N ASN A 241 5.15 25.38 25.47
CA ASN A 241 4.45 24.11 25.30
C ASN A 241 5.22 23.03 26.06
N SER A 242 4.50 22.13 26.73
CA SER A 242 5.07 20.97 27.39
C SER A 242 4.33 19.72 26.97
N LEU A 243 5.06 18.65 26.68
CA LEU A 243 4.45 17.35 26.44
C LEU A 243 3.65 16.93 27.68
N SER A 244 2.38 16.60 27.49
CA SER A 244 1.49 16.08 28.51
C SER A 244 1.58 14.55 28.56
N GLU A 245 1.40 13.90 27.41
CA GLU A 245 1.34 12.44 27.32
C GLU A 245 1.63 11.95 25.89
N TRP A 246 2.18 10.73 25.79
CA TRP A 246 2.18 9.95 24.55
C TRP A 246 1.02 8.96 24.55
N GLU A 247 0.21 8.96 23.49
CA GLU A 247 -0.89 8.01 23.28
C GLU A 247 -0.55 7.07 22.12
N GLY A 248 -0.74 5.76 22.31
CA GLY A 248 -0.41 4.73 21.31
C GLY A 248 -0.18 3.36 21.96
N ALA A 249 0.13 2.34 21.15
CA ALA A 249 0.42 1.00 21.64
C ALA A 249 1.83 0.91 22.27
N ASP A 250 1.93 0.26 23.44
CA ASP A 250 3.15 -0.09 24.18
C ASP A 250 4.30 0.94 24.10
N VAL A 251 3.99 2.18 24.49
CA VAL A 251 4.96 3.28 24.56
C VAL A 251 5.54 3.39 25.96
N THR A 252 6.87 3.21 26.08
CA THR A 252 7.60 3.60 27.30
C THR A 252 8.23 4.97 27.07
N TYR A 253 7.95 5.96 27.93
CA TYR A 253 8.39 7.33 27.73
C TYR A 253 9.10 7.94 28.94
N ASP A 254 10.01 8.87 28.65
CA ASP A 254 10.69 9.73 29.62
C ASP A 254 10.74 11.15 29.05
N GLY A 255 9.87 12.03 29.56
CA GLY A 255 9.67 13.38 29.05
C GLY A 255 9.40 13.40 27.55
N ASN A 256 10.11 14.27 26.82
CA ASN A 256 9.93 14.52 25.38
C ASN A 256 10.35 13.35 24.46
N THR A 257 10.79 12.22 25.01
CA THR A 257 11.23 11.05 24.23
C THR A 257 10.49 9.79 24.65
N ALA A 258 10.30 8.89 23.69
CA ALA A 258 9.66 7.61 23.90
C ALA A 258 10.31 6.51 23.05
N GLN A 259 10.09 5.26 23.43
CA GLN A 259 10.51 4.09 22.67
C GLN A 259 9.27 3.28 22.26
N VAL A 260 9.24 2.86 20.99
CA VAL A 260 8.15 2.09 20.40
C VAL A 260 8.71 0.79 19.84
N PHE A 261 8.19 -0.35 20.26
CA PHE A 261 8.49 -1.66 19.67
C PHE A 261 7.59 -1.88 18.44
N ILE A 262 8.20 -2.28 17.32
CA ILE A 262 7.50 -2.45 16.05
C ILE A 262 7.12 -3.91 15.86
N ASP A 263 5.89 -4.29 16.18
CA ASP A 263 5.33 -5.61 15.87
C ASP A 263 4.21 -5.56 14.82
N GLY A 264 3.82 -4.35 14.41
CA GLY A 264 2.79 -4.06 13.43
C GLY A 264 2.73 -2.56 13.10
N PRO A 265 1.82 -2.14 12.20
CA PRO A 265 1.65 -0.73 11.87
C PRO A 265 1.11 0.04 13.07
N VAL A 266 1.78 1.11 13.46
CA VAL A 266 1.47 1.85 14.68
C VAL A 266 1.45 3.36 14.45
N THR A 267 0.48 4.03 15.07
CA THR A 267 0.43 5.49 15.13
C THR A 267 0.54 5.92 16.58
N VAL A 268 1.48 6.82 16.85
CA VAL A 268 1.73 7.37 18.18
C VAL A 268 1.47 8.88 18.15
N SER A 269 0.72 9.39 19.11
CA SER A 269 0.33 10.78 19.20
C SER A 269 0.95 11.45 20.43
N ALA A 270 1.71 12.52 20.22
CA ALA A 270 2.21 13.38 21.29
C ALA A 270 1.16 14.45 21.62
N LYS A 271 0.59 14.41 22.81
CA LYS A 271 -0.33 15.45 23.33
C LYS A 271 0.46 16.54 24.01
N VAL A 272 0.34 17.76 23.51
CA VAL A 272 1.10 18.89 24.04
C VAL A 272 0.16 19.88 24.73
N GLU A 273 0.53 20.32 25.92
CA GLU A 273 -0.22 21.29 26.72
C GLU A 273 0.47 22.65 26.75
N LYS A 274 -0.34 23.71 26.75
CA LYS A 274 0.13 25.09 26.86
C LYS A 274 0.36 25.48 28.32
N ASN A 275 1.58 25.85 28.65
CA ASN A 275 1.99 26.35 29.95
C ASN A 275 2.03 27.89 29.97
N TYR A 276 1.06 28.49 30.66
CA TYR A 276 0.90 29.94 30.79
C TYR A 276 1.61 30.53 32.01
N SER A 277 2.45 29.77 32.73
CA SER A 277 3.06 30.22 33.99
C SER A 277 3.85 31.52 33.84
N LEU A 278 4.56 31.71 32.72
CA LEU A 278 5.30 32.94 32.43
C LEU A 278 4.37 34.13 32.15
N VAL A 279 3.28 33.91 31.40
CA VAL A 279 2.27 34.95 31.12
C VAL A 279 1.58 35.39 32.41
N ILE A 280 1.20 34.42 33.26
CA ILE A 280 0.60 34.69 34.57
C ILE A 280 1.60 35.47 35.44
N GLY A 281 2.88 35.06 35.47
CA GLY A 281 3.92 35.79 36.17
C GLY A 281 4.07 37.24 35.69
N MET A 282 4.11 37.48 34.39
CA MET A 282 4.25 38.82 33.82
C MET A 282 3.04 39.73 34.02
N ILE A 283 1.83 39.18 34.15
CA ILE A 283 0.63 39.99 34.42
C ILE A 283 0.44 40.21 35.92
N VAL A 284 0.53 39.14 36.72
CA VAL A 284 0.19 39.16 38.15
C VAL A 284 1.27 39.85 38.98
N ILE A 285 2.56 39.65 38.67
CA ILE A 285 3.66 40.22 39.47
C ILE A 285 3.68 41.76 39.41
N PRO A 286 3.56 42.42 38.24
CA PRO A 286 3.48 43.90 38.19
C PRO A 286 2.25 44.45 38.90
N ILE A 287 1.09 43.80 38.78
CA ILE A 287 -0.14 44.22 39.47
C ILE A 287 0.04 44.16 40.99
N LEU A 288 0.63 43.08 41.51
CA LEU A 288 0.93 42.94 42.94
C LEU A 288 1.97 43.99 43.40
N ILE A 289 3.00 44.28 42.61
CA ILE A 289 4.01 45.30 42.93
C ILE A 289 3.38 46.71 42.94
N ILE A 290 2.56 47.05 41.94
CA ILE A 290 1.85 48.34 41.87
C ILE A 290 0.88 48.47 43.04
N GLY A 291 0.12 47.42 43.36
CA GLY A 291 -0.75 47.37 44.53
C GLY A 291 0.01 47.56 45.85
N PHE A 292 1.16 46.91 46.01
CA PHE A 292 2.00 47.02 47.20
C PHE A 292 2.64 48.42 47.35
N VAL A 293 3.14 49.00 46.25
CA VAL A 293 3.71 50.36 46.23
C VAL A 293 2.62 51.42 46.47
N GLY A 294 1.43 51.25 45.88
CA GLY A 294 0.26 52.09 46.13
C GLY A 294 -0.18 52.06 47.59
N PHE A 295 -0.29 50.87 48.17
CA PHE A 295 -0.61 50.68 49.59
C PHE A 295 0.43 51.32 50.52
N ARG A 296 1.72 51.20 50.20
CA ARG A 296 2.82 51.80 50.98
C ARG A 296 2.84 53.33 50.88
N LYS A 297 2.49 53.91 49.73
CA LYS A 297 2.31 55.37 49.56
C LYS A 297 1.10 55.90 50.32
N PHE A 298 0.01 55.14 50.41
CA PHE A 298 -1.20 55.55 51.10
C PHE A 298 -1.01 55.61 52.62
N LYS A 299 -0.17 54.73 53.18
CA LYS A 299 0.13 54.69 54.62
C LYS A 299 0.98 55.88 55.12
N ASN A 300 1.62 56.64 54.22
CA ASN A 300 2.58 57.70 54.56
C ASN A 300 2.06 59.15 54.35
N ARG A 301 0.75 59.38 54.18
CA ARG A 301 0.18 60.74 54.11
C ARG A 301 -0.38 61.15 55.48
N VAL A 302 0.19 62.21 56.07
CA VAL A 302 -0.25 62.90 57.30
C VAL A 302 -1.67 63.48 57.10
N PRO A 303 -2.57 63.46 58.10
CA PRO A 303 -3.96 63.88 57.93
C PRO A 303 -4.10 65.39 57.81
N VAL A 304 -4.92 65.84 56.86
CA VAL A 304 -5.40 67.22 56.74
C VAL A 304 -6.68 67.35 57.57
N VAL A 305 -6.68 68.30 58.52
CA VAL A 305 -7.82 68.67 59.36
C VAL A 305 -8.90 69.32 58.50
N VAL A 306 -10.13 68.79 58.55
CA VAL A 306 -11.32 69.40 57.96
C VAL A 306 -12.34 69.66 59.08
N GLU A 307 -12.83 70.89 59.12
CA GLU A 307 -13.71 71.49 60.12
C GLU A 307 -15.13 70.89 60.08
N GLU A 308 -15.66 70.48 61.24
CA GLU A 308 -16.98 69.87 61.39
C GLU A 308 -18.11 70.91 61.58
N LYS A 309 -19.29 70.65 60.99
CA LYS A 309 -20.59 71.23 61.41
C LYS A 309 -21.73 70.19 61.27
N PRO A 310 -22.78 70.27 62.11
CA PRO A 310 -23.08 69.21 63.07
C PRO A 310 -24.33 68.36 62.75
N VAL A 311 -24.37 67.24 63.45
CA VAL A 311 -25.28 66.08 63.38
C VAL A 311 -26.56 66.29 64.20
N GLU A 312 -27.68 65.76 63.71
CA GLU A 312 -28.85 65.34 64.50
C GLU A 312 -29.49 64.11 63.80
N ARG A 313 -29.97 63.02 64.43
CA ARG A 313 -30.02 62.55 65.82
C ARG A 313 -30.60 61.11 65.83
N ILE A 314 -30.37 60.35 66.93
CA ILE A 314 -31.09 59.15 67.48
C ILE A 314 -30.91 57.80 66.71
N VAL A 315 -30.61 56.62 67.29
CA VAL A 315 -30.84 56.02 68.63
C VAL A 315 -29.72 55.05 69.06
N GLU A 316 -29.51 55.07 70.37
CA GLU A 316 -28.60 54.37 71.29
C GLU A 316 -29.04 52.93 71.67
N LYS A 317 -28.11 51.96 71.72
CA LYS A 317 -27.81 51.10 72.90
C LYS A 317 -26.89 49.88 72.62
N VAL A 318 -25.78 49.86 73.39
CA VAL A 318 -25.21 48.72 74.17
C VAL A 318 -24.32 47.66 73.48
N ILE A 319 -22.99 47.89 73.59
CA ILE A 319 -21.89 47.05 74.15
C ILE A 319 -22.00 45.51 74.00
N GLU A 320 -21.10 44.86 73.24
CA GLU A 320 -19.87 44.18 73.73
C GLU A 320 -19.29 43.19 72.69
N ARG A 321 -17.95 43.06 72.73
CA ARG A 321 -17.05 42.05 72.14
C ARG A 321 -16.51 42.24 70.72
N VAL A 322 -15.19 42.36 70.75
CA VAL A 322 -14.18 42.30 69.70
C VAL A 322 -14.37 41.05 68.84
N ASP A 323 -14.49 41.25 67.53
CA ASP A 323 -13.98 40.35 66.49
C ASP A 323 -13.58 41.17 65.24
N ALA A 324 -12.56 40.68 64.54
CA ALA A 324 -11.78 41.37 63.52
C ALA A 324 -12.59 41.85 62.28
N PRO A 325 -12.20 42.95 61.61
CA PRO A 325 -12.85 43.32 60.36
C PRO A 325 -12.34 42.47 59.18
N GLU A 326 -13.23 41.62 58.68
CA GLU A 326 -13.24 41.09 57.32
C GLU A 326 -13.03 42.22 56.29
N LYS A 327 -12.20 41.96 55.28
CA LYS A 327 -12.05 42.84 54.12
C LYS A 327 -13.30 42.69 53.24
N LYS A 328 -14.16 43.72 53.22
CA LYS A 328 -15.29 43.82 52.29
C LYS A 328 -14.78 43.82 50.84
N TYR A 329 -15.03 42.73 50.13
CA TYR A 329 -15.12 42.72 48.67
C TYR A 329 -16.33 43.57 48.27
N GLU A 330 -16.21 44.38 47.22
CA GLU A 330 -17.36 45.07 46.64
C GLU A 330 -18.31 44.03 46.06
N ASP A 331 -19.48 43.92 46.68
CA ASP A 331 -20.50 42.94 46.33
C ASP A 331 -20.93 43.15 44.87
N GLY A 332 -20.64 42.17 44.01
CA GLY A 332 -20.95 42.19 42.57
C GLY A 332 -19.78 42.44 41.61
N TYR A 333 -18.52 42.53 42.07
CA TYR A 333 -17.36 42.62 41.16
C TYR A 333 -17.22 41.37 40.26
N ASP A 334 -17.35 40.18 40.85
CA ASP A 334 -17.28 38.91 40.12
C ASP A 334 -18.42 38.81 39.09
N LYS A 335 -19.59 39.35 39.44
CA LYS A 335 -20.73 39.42 38.53
C LYS A 335 -20.43 40.32 37.33
N LYS A 336 -19.91 41.54 37.55
CA LYS A 336 -19.51 42.46 36.48
C LYS A 336 -18.39 41.89 35.60
N LEU A 337 -17.44 41.18 36.19
CA LEU A 337 -16.36 40.53 35.46
C LEU A 337 -16.87 39.38 34.59
N SER A 338 -17.79 38.57 35.14
CA SER A 338 -18.42 37.49 34.38
C SER A 338 -19.30 37.99 33.23
N GLU A 339 -20.04 39.09 33.43
CA GLU A 339 -20.84 39.75 32.38
C GLU A 339 -19.94 40.29 31.26
N TYR A 340 -18.84 40.97 31.62
CA TYR A 340 -17.87 41.50 30.64
C TYR A 340 -17.20 40.39 29.82
N LEU A 341 -16.75 39.31 30.47
CA LEU A 341 -16.12 38.19 29.79
C LEU A 341 -17.13 37.44 28.89
N SER A 342 -18.38 37.31 29.33
CA SER A 342 -19.45 36.71 28.53
C SER A 342 -19.72 37.52 27.25
N GLU A 343 -19.80 38.86 27.35
CA GLU A 343 -19.97 39.72 26.16
C GLU A 343 -18.80 39.60 25.19
N GLN A 344 -17.56 39.55 25.67
CA GLN A 344 -16.37 39.41 24.83
C GLN A 344 -16.33 38.04 24.11
N ILE A 345 -16.73 36.98 24.80
CA ILE A 345 -16.80 35.63 24.22
C ILE A 345 -17.87 35.59 23.11
N LYS A 346 -19.03 36.20 23.33
CA LYS A 346 -20.11 36.27 22.34
C LYS A 346 -19.69 37.04 21.08
N LEU A 347 -19.08 38.22 21.25
CA LEU A 347 -18.54 39.01 20.14
C LEU A 347 -17.52 38.23 19.31
N LYS A 348 -16.65 37.44 19.96
CA LYS A 348 -15.63 36.66 19.25
C LYS A 348 -16.23 35.48 18.48
N ILE A 349 -17.26 34.83 19.03
CA ILE A 349 -17.95 33.72 18.37
C ILE A 349 -18.71 34.23 17.12
N ASP A 350 -19.34 35.40 17.19
CA ASP A 350 -20.01 36.04 16.06
C ASP A 350 -19.01 36.45 14.94
N GLU A 351 -17.83 36.93 15.32
CA GLU A 351 -16.74 37.22 14.40
C GLU A 351 -16.21 35.95 13.69
N MET A 352 -16.04 34.85 14.43
CA MET A 352 -15.61 33.57 13.85
C MET A 352 -16.66 32.95 12.92
N HIS A 353 -17.95 33.17 13.20
CA HIS A 353 -19.03 32.71 12.32
C HIS A 353 -19.12 33.53 11.04
N SER A 354 -19.07 34.87 11.15
CA SER A 354 -19.09 35.77 9.98
C SER A 354 -17.87 35.63 9.08
N SER A 355 -16.72 35.21 9.62
CA SER A 355 -15.50 34.89 8.87
C SER A 355 -15.44 33.44 8.35
N GLN A 356 -16.53 32.66 8.49
CA GLN A 356 -16.63 31.25 8.07
C GLN A 356 -15.61 30.29 8.72
N ILE A 357 -14.96 30.70 9.80
CA ILE A 357 -14.00 29.88 10.56
C ILE A 357 -14.73 28.73 11.29
N ILE A 358 -15.98 28.95 11.69
CA ILE A 358 -16.84 27.92 12.29
C ILE A 358 -18.12 27.72 11.46
N SER A 359 -18.57 26.47 11.34
CA SER A 359 -19.79 26.13 10.60
C SER A 359 -21.06 26.50 11.37
N ASP A 360 -22.18 26.71 10.66
CA ASP A 360 -23.49 27.06 11.24
C ASP A 360 -23.93 26.08 12.35
N SER A 361 -23.67 24.79 12.14
CA SER A 361 -23.94 23.72 13.11
C SER A 361 -23.13 23.89 14.40
N LYS A 362 -21.86 24.28 14.30
CA LYS A 362 -20.97 24.47 15.44
C LYS A 362 -21.27 25.78 16.16
N TYR A 363 -21.57 26.85 15.42
CA TYR A 363 -22.02 28.13 15.98
C TYR A 363 -23.33 27.97 16.78
N SER A 364 -24.33 27.27 16.25
CA SER A 364 -25.61 27.03 16.94
C SER A 364 -25.48 26.22 18.23
N LYS A 365 -24.50 25.31 18.32
CA LYS A 365 -24.23 24.53 19.54
C LYS A 365 -23.55 25.37 20.63
N ILE A 366 -22.57 26.18 20.23
CA ILE A 366 -21.80 27.02 21.16
C ILE A 366 -22.64 28.19 21.67
N SER A 367 -23.51 28.77 20.83
CA SER A 367 -24.40 29.88 21.24
C SER A 367 -25.47 29.44 22.24
N LYS A 368 -26.02 28.22 22.11
CA LYS A 368 -26.99 27.64 23.06
C LYS A 368 -26.41 27.26 24.42
N GLN A 369 -25.09 27.15 24.53
CA GLN A 369 -24.40 26.76 25.76
C GLN A 369 -24.03 27.99 26.62
N ASN A 370 -24.16 29.19 26.05
CA ASN A 370 -23.79 30.47 26.64
C ASN A 370 -24.99 31.44 26.81
N GLU A 371 -26.22 30.98 26.54
CA GLU A 371 -27.48 31.55 27.07
C GLU A 371 -27.79 30.89 28.42
#